data_AF-A0A7W1YQN1-F1
#
_entry.id   AF-A0A7W1YQN1-F1
#
_cell.length_a   1.000
_cell.length_b   1.000
_cell.length_c   1.000
_cell.angle_alpha   90.00
_cell.angle_beta   90.00
_cell.angle_gamma   90.00
#
_symmetry.space_group_name_H-M   'P 1'
#
loop_
_entity.id
_entity.type
_entity.pdbx_description
1 polymer ?
#
loop_
_entity_poly.entity_id
_entity_poly.type
_entity_poly.pdbx_seq_one_letter_code
_entity_poly.pdbx_strand_id
1 'polypeptide(L)'
;MMNLPTFRYRLWKAEKERDRLENTYIKAIGQAKKNRKHPLEEDESEGQLWAEFYLEKDFIDDEIKRLITGQLLIKATRLMLPVPDRNEKDFWEESPIAHNAMYLTPKGVTELRSVIRKEQRESREPVFIWGSFIMTLVANLPASFRRLYDTVGRTATTASSPSVPLPTS
;
A
#
# COMPACT_ATOMS: atom_id res chain seq x y z
N MET A 1 6.34 -13.67 9.10
CA MET A 1 5.86 -12.42 9.70
C MET A 1 7.04 -11.61 10.21
N MET A 2 7.11 -10.30 9.93
CA MET A 2 8.19 -9.46 10.47
C MET A 2 7.84 -9.03 11.90
N ASN A 3 8.78 -9.17 12.82
CA ASN A 3 8.59 -8.80 14.22
C ASN A 3 8.64 -7.27 14.38
N LEU A 4 7.83 -6.70 15.28
CA LEU A 4 7.79 -5.24 15.53
C LEU A 4 9.17 -4.63 15.87
N PRO A 5 10.00 -5.26 16.72
CA PRO A 5 11.34 -4.75 17.01
C PRO A 5 12.25 -4.74 15.77
N THR A 6 12.17 -5.77 14.93
CA THR A 6 13.00 -5.86 13.73
C THR A 6 12.58 -4.86 12.66
N PHE A 7 11.27 -4.60 12.51
CA PHE A 7 10.77 -3.54 11.64
C PHE A 7 11.30 -2.16 12.06
N ARG A 8 11.16 -1.79 13.33
CA ARG A 8 11.60 -0.47 13.84
C ARG A 8 13.10 -0.27 13.65
N TYR A 9 13.90 -1.29 13.96
CA TYR A 9 15.34 -1.24 13.76
C TYR A 9 15.71 -1.06 12.28
N ARG A 10 15.06 -1.80 11.37
CA ARG A 10 15.32 -1.69 9.93
C ARG A 10 14.94 -0.33 9.38
N LEU A 11 13.77 0.19 9.75
CA LEU A 11 13.33 1.52 9.33
C LEU A 11 14.30 2.60 9.84
N TRP A 12 14.64 2.57 11.13
CA TRP A 12 15.61 3.49 11.72
C TRP A 12 16.97 3.41 11.03
N LYS A 13 17.44 2.20 10.70
CA LYS A 13 18.70 2.00 10.00
C LYS A 13 18.67 2.65 8.61
N ALA A 14 17.60 2.43 7.85
CA ALA A 14 17.43 3.01 6.51
C ALA A 14 17.31 4.55 6.56
N GLU A 15 16.54 5.10 7.50
CA GLU A 15 16.45 6.55 7.71
C GLU A 15 17.82 7.15 8.07
N LYS A 16 18.56 6.51 8.98
CA LYS A 16 19.91 6.95 9.35
C LYS A 16 20.90 6.87 8.18
N GLU A 17 20.74 5.88 7.32
CA GLU A 17 21.55 5.73 6.11
C GLU A 17 21.26 6.84 5.11
N ARG A 18 19.97 7.17 4.88
CA ARG A 18 19.56 8.32 4.07
C ARG A 18 20.17 9.63 4.59
N ASP A 19 20.06 9.88 5.90
CA ASP A 19 20.59 11.11 6.50
C ASP A 19 22.13 11.19 6.37
N ARG A 20 22.83 10.04 6.46
CA ARG A 20 24.29 9.99 6.25
C ARG A 20 24.66 10.26 4.78
N LEU A 21 23.91 9.67 3.86
CA LEU A 21 24.08 9.85 2.42
C LEU A 21 23.95 11.35 2.07
N GLU A 22 22.84 11.96 2.49
CA GLU A 22 22.54 13.37 2.26
C GLU A 22 23.65 14.29 2.81
N ASN A 23 24.08 14.05 4.05
CA ASN A 23 25.16 14.83 4.65
C ASN A 23 26.51 14.67 3.93
N THR A 24 26.78 13.50 3.34
CA THR A 24 28.02 13.25 2.59
C THR A 24 28.01 13.98 1.26
N TYR A 25 26.93 13.82 0.49
CA TYR A 25 26.79 14.42 -0.83
C TYR A 25 26.66 15.95 -0.76
N ILE A 26 25.90 16.51 0.19
CA ILE A 26 25.81 17.96 0.38
C ILE A 26 27.19 18.58 0.62
N LYS A 27 28.05 17.91 1.41
CA LYS A 27 29.43 18.37 1.64
C LYS A 27 30.27 18.30 0.37
N ALA A 28 30.19 17.19 -0.37
CA ALA A 28 30.93 17.00 -1.61
C ALA A 28 30.52 18.03 -2.69
N ILE A 29 29.22 18.21 -2.90
CA ILE A 29 28.66 19.22 -3.83
C ILE A 29 29.05 20.62 -3.38
N GLY A 30 28.99 20.91 -2.08
CA GLY A 30 29.44 22.18 -1.52
C GLY A 30 30.93 22.44 -1.73
N GLN A 31 31.79 21.42 -1.70
CA GLN A 31 33.21 21.53 -2.02
C GLN A 31 33.45 21.73 -3.52
N ALA A 32 32.77 20.96 -4.37
CA ALA A 32 32.82 21.11 -5.83
C ALA A 32 32.45 22.55 -6.23
N LYS A 33 31.36 23.09 -5.68
CA LYS A 33 30.92 24.47 -5.91
C LYS A 33 31.94 25.52 -5.47
N LYS A 34 32.66 25.29 -4.37
CA LYS A 34 33.72 26.21 -3.89
C LYS A 34 34.96 26.21 -4.76
N ASN A 35 35.27 25.09 -5.41
CA ASN A 35 36.46 24.92 -6.24
C ASN A 35 36.26 25.44 -7.68
N ARG A 36 35.05 25.91 -8.02
CA ARG A 36 34.75 26.46 -9.34
C ARG A 36 35.53 27.73 -9.64
N LYS A 37 36.09 27.80 -10.85
CA LYS A 37 36.79 28.99 -11.36
C LYS A 37 35.83 30.08 -11.84
N HIS A 38 34.71 29.70 -12.46
CA HIS A 38 33.68 30.61 -12.94
C HIS A 38 32.31 30.27 -12.34
N PRO A 39 31.59 31.24 -11.72
CA PRO A 39 30.29 30.97 -11.09
C PRO A 39 29.15 30.60 -12.04
N LEU A 40 29.30 30.90 -13.34
CA LEU A 40 28.26 30.71 -14.37
C LEU A 40 28.47 29.43 -15.20
N GLU A 41 29.58 28.74 -15.01
CA GLU A 41 29.88 27.51 -15.73
C GLU A 41 29.38 26.33 -14.89
N GLU A 42 28.42 25.59 -15.44
CA GLU A 42 27.93 24.37 -14.82
C GLU A 42 29.04 23.32 -14.92
N ASP A 43 29.69 23.05 -13.80
CA ASP A 43 30.75 22.06 -13.73
C ASP A 43 30.12 20.67 -13.85
N GLU A 44 30.48 19.92 -14.90
CA GLU A 44 30.03 18.56 -15.15
C GLU A 44 30.18 17.66 -13.91
N SER A 45 31.17 17.94 -13.06
CA SER A 45 31.39 17.21 -11.81
C SER A 45 30.26 17.41 -10.78
N GLU A 46 29.61 18.58 -10.71
CA GLU A 46 28.46 18.78 -9.83
C GLU A 46 27.25 17.98 -10.35
N GLY A 47 27.02 18.00 -11.67
CA GLY A 47 25.93 17.24 -12.28
C GLY A 47 26.05 15.74 -12.02
N GLN A 48 27.26 15.19 -12.12
CA GLN A 48 27.55 13.79 -11.78
C GLN A 48 27.28 13.49 -10.30
N LEU A 49 27.72 14.35 -9.37
CA LEU A 49 27.48 14.16 -7.94
C LEU A 49 25.99 14.18 -7.59
N TRP A 50 25.19 15.05 -8.22
CA TRP A 50 23.73 15.05 -8.02
C TRP A 50 23.09 13.79 -8.58
N ALA A 51 23.49 13.34 -9.77
CA ALA A 51 22.96 12.13 -10.38
C ALA A 51 23.23 10.89 -9.51
N GLU A 52 24.46 10.74 -9.00
CA GLU A 52 24.83 9.68 -8.07
C GLU A 52 24.04 9.77 -6.75
N PHE A 53 23.93 10.98 -6.19
CA PHE A 53 23.14 11.21 -4.98
C PHE A 53 21.68 10.77 -5.13
N TYR A 54 21.01 11.21 -6.20
CA TYR A 54 19.60 10.88 -6.41
C TYR A 54 19.41 9.38 -6.63
N LEU A 55 20.29 8.73 -7.39
CA LEU A 55 20.24 7.30 -7.61
C LEU A 55 20.35 6.53 -6.29
N GLU A 56 21.37 6.82 -5.47
CA GLU A 56 21.53 6.16 -4.16
C GLU A 56 20.37 6.46 -3.20
N LYS A 57 19.90 7.71 -3.19
CA LYS A 57 18.78 8.13 -2.35
C LYS A 57 17.50 7.36 -2.73
N ASP A 58 17.24 7.18 -4.02
CA ASP A 58 16.06 6.46 -4.49
C ASP A 58 16.08 5.00 -4.01
N PHE A 59 17.23 4.32 -3.98
CA PHE A 59 17.35 2.97 -3.39
C PHE A 59 16.96 2.92 -1.92
N ILE A 60 17.37 3.93 -1.14
CA ILE A 60 17.07 3.98 0.28
C ILE A 60 15.59 4.33 0.50
N ASP A 61 15.05 5.29 -0.23
CA ASP A 61 13.65 5.70 -0.15
C ASP A 61 12.71 4.55 -0.57
N ASP A 62 13.08 3.75 -1.57
CA ASP A 62 12.36 2.55 -1.99
C ASP A 62 12.27 1.51 -0.86
N GLU A 63 13.39 1.23 -0.18
CA GLU A 63 13.42 0.32 0.98
C GLU A 63 12.55 0.85 2.13
N ILE A 64 12.57 2.15 2.40
CA ILE A 64 11.73 2.78 3.42
C ILE A 64 10.24 2.58 3.08
N LYS A 65 9.84 2.88 1.83
CA LYS A 65 8.46 2.70 1.35
C LYS A 65 8.01 1.24 1.44
N ARG A 66 8.88 0.31 1.05
CA ARG A 66 8.65 -1.14 1.12
C ARG A 66 8.41 -1.60 2.57
N LEU A 67 9.27 -1.15 3.50
CA LEU A 67 9.14 -1.49 4.92
C LEU A 67 7.82 -0.95 5.50
N ILE A 68 7.51 0.33 5.26
CA ILE A 68 6.29 0.97 5.78
C ILE A 68 5.04 0.28 5.22
N THR A 69 4.98 0.10 3.91
CA THR A 69 3.87 -0.57 3.22
C THR A 69 3.66 -1.97 3.79
N GLY A 70 4.71 -2.79 3.81
CA GLY A 70 4.63 -4.16 4.33
C GLY A 70 4.13 -4.22 5.78
N GLN A 71 4.61 -3.32 6.64
CA GLN A 71 4.18 -3.27 8.03
C GLN A 71 2.71 -2.85 8.19
N LEU A 72 2.23 -1.90 7.39
CA LEU A 72 0.83 -1.47 7.41
C LEU A 72 -0.10 -2.56 6.90
N LEU A 73 0.27 -3.25 5.82
CA LEU A 73 -0.51 -4.39 5.30
C LEU A 73 -0.61 -5.51 6.33
N ILE A 74 0.51 -5.88 6.99
CA ILE A 74 0.49 -6.88 8.06
C ILE A 74 -0.46 -6.47 9.19
N LYS A 75 -0.48 -5.20 9.57
CA LYS A 75 -1.40 -4.69 10.60
C LYS A 75 -2.85 -4.74 10.15
N ALA A 76 -3.14 -4.29 8.92
CA ALA A 76 -4.47 -4.32 8.34
C ALA A 76 -5.01 -5.76 8.29
N THR A 77 -4.22 -6.71 7.77
CA THR A 77 -4.58 -8.13 7.73
C THR A 77 -4.86 -8.71 9.11
N ARG A 78 -4.03 -8.38 10.12
CA ARG A 78 -4.24 -8.86 11.51
C ARG A 78 -5.52 -8.33 12.14
N LEU A 79 -5.95 -7.13 11.74
CA LEU A 79 -7.19 -6.51 12.19
C LEU A 79 -8.37 -6.80 11.26
N MET A 80 -8.18 -7.67 10.25
CA MET A 80 -9.17 -7.97 9.20
C MET A 80 -9.72 -6.72 8.50
N LEU A 81 -8.90 -5.68 8.39
CA LEU A 81 -9.26 -4.43 7.74
C LEU A 81 -9.14 -4.55 6.22
N PRO A 82 -10.04 -3.92 5.45
CA PRO A 82 -9.91 -3.85 4.01
C PRO A 82 -8.66 -3.07 3.64
N VAL A 83 -8.00 -3.53 2.58
CA VAL A 83 -6.86 -2.87 1.96
C VAL A 83 -7.33 -2.33 0.61
N PRO A 84 -6.93 -1.11 0.19
CA PRO A 84 -7.29 -0.57 -1.12
C PRO A 84 -6.88 -1.50 -2.27
N ASP A 85 -7.67 -1.55 -3.34
CA ASP A 85 -7.31 -2.34 -4.53
C ASP A 85 -6.01 -1.79 -5.13
N ARG A 86 -5.11 -2.67 -5.56
CA ARG A 86 -3.83 -2.31 -6.19
C ARG A 86 -4.01 -1.51 -7.48
N ASN A 87 -5.18 -1.59 -8.11
CA ASN A 87 -5.50 -0.80 -9.30
C ASN A 87 -5.78 0.69 -8.99
N GLU A 88 -6.00 1.04 -7.72
CA GLU A 88 -6.26 2.41 -7.28
C GLU A 88 -4.94 3.22 -7.19
N LYS A 89 -4.56 3.88 -8.29
CA LYS A 89 -3.33 4.68 -8.40
C LYS A 89 -3.19 5.81 -7.37
N ASP A 90 -4.31 6.25 -6.79
CA ASP A 90 -4.32 7.23 -5.70
C ASP A 90 -3.67 6.68 -4.41
N PHE A 91 -3.79 5.36 -4.20
CA PHE A 91 -3.34 4.67 -3.00
C PHE A 91 -2.05 3.90 -3.22
N TRP A 92 -1.77 3.52 -4.46
CA TRP A 92 -0.61 2.71 -4.83
C TRP A 92 0.26 3.37 -5.88
N GLU A 93 1.57 3.29 -5.67
CA GLU A 93 2.60 3.69 -6.63
C GLU A 93 3.52 2.51 -6.92
N GLU A 94 4.02 2.43 -8.15
CA GLU A 94 5.03 1.45 -8.55
C GLU A 94 6.41 1.86 -8.05
N SER A 95 7.21 0.88 -7.67
CA SER A 95 8.62 1.09 -7.34
C SER A 95 9.39 1.53 -8.58
N PRO A 96 10.19 2.61 -8.50
CA PRO A 96 11.08 2.99 -9.59
C PRO A 96 12.24 2.00 -9.80
N ILE A 97 12.48 1.09 -8.85
CA ILE A 97 13.69 0.25 -8.79
C ILE A 97 13.36 -1.24 -8.96
N ALA A 98 12.34 -1.71 -8.26
CA ALA A 98 11.94 -3.11 -8.25
C ALA A 98 10.71 -3.30 -9.15
N HIS A 99 10.91 -3.94 -10.30
CA HIS A 99 9.81 -4.30 -11.19
C HIS A 99 8.72 -5.11 -10.45
N ASN A 100 7.46 -4.73 -10.66
CA ASN A 100 6.27 -5.33 -10.04
C ASN A 100 6.13 -5.13 -8.52
N ALA A 101 6.99 -4.33 -7.88
CA ALA A 101 6.76 -3.91 -6.50
C ALA A 101 5.83 -2.69 -6.49
N MET A 102 4.81 -2.73 -5.64
CA MET A 102 3.89 -1.63 -5.41
C MET A 102 3.92 -1.22 -3.94
N TYR A 103 3.93 0.08 -3.70
CA TYR A 103 3.93 0.67 -2.37
C TYR A 103 2.73 1.58 -2.19
N LEU A 104 2.37 1.82 -0.92
CA LEU A 104 1.35 2.81 -0.63
C LEU A 104 1.91 4.21 -0.89
N THR A 105 1.16 5.04 -1.60
CA THR A 105 1.42 6.48 -1.72
C THR A 105 1.36 7.15 -0.34
N PRO A 106 1.85 8.38 -0.17
CA PRO A 106 1.67 9.12 1.08
C PRO A 106 0.21 9.24 1.52
N LYS A 107 -0.70 9.38 0.54
CA LYS A 107 -2.15 9.37 0.75
C LYS A 107 -2.61 8.02 1.30
N GLY A 108 -2.23 6.92 0.67
CA GLY A 108 -2.62 5.58 1.13
C GLY A 108 -2.01 5.15 2.46
N VAL A 109 -0.77 5.58 2.75
CA VAL A 109 -0.18 5.42 4.08
C VAL A 109 -1.00 6.14 5.14
N THR A 110 -1.44 7.37 4.86
CA THR A 110 -2.22 8.19 5.81
C THR A 110 -3.59 7.59 6.06
N GLU A 111 -4.29 7.19 4.99
CA GLU A 111 -5.62 6.59 5.07
C GLU A 111 -5.60 5.26 5.82
N LEU A 112 -4.71 4.34 5.42
CA LEU A 112 -4.62 3.02 6.05
C LEU A 112 -4.20 3.13 7.53
N ARG A 113 -3.33 4.09 7.88
CA ARG A 113 -3.00 4.39 9.29
C ARG A 113 -4.21 4.92 10.05
N SER A 114 -5.03 5.77 9.44
CA SER A 114 -6.26 6.30 10.04
C SER A 114 -7.22 5.16 10.37
N VAL A 115 -7.50 4.28 9.40
CA VAL A 115 -8.38 3.11 9.57
C VAL A 115 -7.85 2.18 10.65
N ILE A 116 -6.55 1.83 10.62
CA ILE A 116 -5.93 1.00 11.67
C ILE A 116 -6.05 1.63 13.06
N ARG A 117 -5.84 2.94 13.19
CA ARG A 117 -5.94 3.63 14.48
C ARG A 117 -7.38 3.69 14.98
N LYS A 118 -8.34 3.92 14.09
CA LYS A 118 -9.77 3.90 14.41
C LYS A 118 -10.18 2.53 14.94
N GLU A 119 -9.82 1.47 14.21
CA GLU A 119 -10.11 0.10 14.62
C GLU A 119 -9.47 -0.26 15.97
N GLN A 120 -8.21 0.14 16.19
CA GLN A 120 -7.55 -0.11 17.47
C GLN A 120 -8.16 0.65 18.64
N ARG A 121 -8.80 1.79 18.38
CA ARG A 121 -9.53 2.57 19.39
C ARG A 121 -10.88 1.92 19.69
N GLU A 122 -11.64 1.57 18.65
CA GLU A 122 -12.93 0.89 18.76
C GLU A 122 -12.78 -0.54 19.33
N SER A 123 -11.72 -1.27 19.00
CA SER A 123 -11.43 -2.57 19.64
C SER A 123 -11.14 -2.46 21.15
N ARG A 124 -10.77 -1.27 21.63
CA ARG A 124 -10.56 -1.01 23.07
C ARG A 124 -11.80 -0.46 23.76
N GLU A 125 -12.78 0.01 23.00
CA GLU A 125 -14.07 0.52 23.47
C GLU A 125 -15.18 -0.41 22.96
N PRO A 126 -15.75 -1.32 23.77
CA PRO A 126 -16.62 -2.39 23.25
C PRO A 126 -17.96 -1.85 22.68
N VAL A 127 -18.01 -1.19 21.51
CA VAL A 127 -19.25 -0.64 20.91
C VAL A 127 -19.20 -0.46 19.37
N PHE A 128 -19.78 -1.42 18.63
CA PHE A 128 -20.88 -1.25 17.65
C PHE A 128 -20.81 -0.32 16.38
N ILE A 129 -19.69 -0.08 15.67
CA ILE A 129 -19.74 0.84 14.48
C ILE A 129 -18.98 0.37 13.22
N TRP A 130 -19.23 -0.85 12.72
CA TRP A 130 -18.71 -1.30 11.41
C TRP A 130 -19.75 -1.48 10.29
N GLY A 131 -21.04 -1.32 10.57
CA GLY A 131 -22.10 -1.55 9.58
C GLY A 131 -22.16 -0.53 8.43
N SER A 132 -21.59 0.67 8.56
CA SER A 132 -21.84 1.74 7.58
C SER A 132 -20.84 1.81 6.41
N PHE A 133 -19.58 1.36 6.58
CA PHE A 133 -18.58 1.46 5.51
C PHE A 133 -18.70 0.35 4.45
N ILE A 134 -19.22 -0.82 4.82
CA ILE A 134 -19.48 -1.91 3.86
C ILE A 134 -20.72 -1.58 2.99
N MET A 135 -21.71 -0.86 3.52
CA MET A 135 -22.91 -0.51 2.75
C MET A 135 -22.70 0.56 1.68
N THR A 136 -21.78 1.51 1.89
CA THR A 136 -21.46 2.53 0.86
C THR A 136 -20.63 1.96 -0.28
N LEU A 137 -19.82 0.94 -0.04
CA LEU A 137 -19.06 0.23 -1.10
C LEU A 137 -19.95 -0.69 -1.94
N VAL A 138 -21.00 -1.28 -1.34
CA VAL A 138 -21.99 -2.08 -2.09
C VAL A 138 -22.92 -1.22 -2.95
N ALA A 139 -23.23 0.01 -2.53
CA ALA A 139 -24.12 0.91 -3.27
C ALA A 139 -23.49 1.54 -4.54
N ASN A 140 -22.15 1.55 -4.64
CA ASN A 140 -21.41 2.18 -5.75
C ASN A 140 -20.62 1.17 -6.60
N LEU A 141 -21.06 -0.10 -6.60
CA LEU A 141 -20.56 -1.10 -7.53
C LEU A 141 -20.98 -0.72 -8.98
N PRO A 142 -20.04 -0.64 -9.93
CA PRO A 142 -20.37 -0.41 -11.34
C PRO A 142 -21.32 -1.52 -11.83
N ALA A 143 -22.31 -1.14 -12.64
CA ALA A 143 -23.38 -2.01 -13.11
C ALA A 143 -22.91 -3.31 -13.80
N SER A 144 -21.63 -3.40 -14.19
CA SER A 144 -20.98 -4.59 -14.72
C SER A 144 -20.92 -5.77 -13.74
N PHE A 145 -20.90 -5.54 -12.42
CA PHE A 145 -20.87 -6.62 -11.43
C PHE A 145 -22.24 -7.24 -11.11
N ARG A 146 -23.36 -6.54 -11.44
CA ARG A 146 -24.71 -7.06 -11.20
C ARG A 146 -25.09 -8.25 -12.10
N ARG A 147 -24.43 -8.44 -13.24
CA ARG A 147 -24.77 -9.51 -14.20
C ARG A 147 -24.29 -10.91 -13.80
N LEU A 148 -23.37 -11.03 -12.84
CA LEU A 148 -22.82 -12.34 -12.44
C LEU A 148 -23.67 -13.07 -11.39
N TYR A 149 -24.55 -12.39 -10.66
CA TYR A 149 -25.39 -13.04 -9.64
C TYR A 149 -26.67 -13.68 -10.21
N ASP A 150 -27.25 -13.14 -11.28
CA ASP A 150 -28.50 -13.66 -11.85
C ASP A 150 -28.33 -14.97 -12.63
N THR A 151 -27.10 -15.37 -12.95
CA THR A 151 -26.85 -16.55 -13.81
C THR A 151 -26.70 -17.86 -13.01
N VAL A 152 -26.47 -17.80 -11.70
CA VAL A 152 -26.26 -19.00 -10.87
C VAL A 152 -27.56 -19.52 -10.24
N GLY A 153 -28.63 -18.72 -10.18
CA GLY A 153 -29.89 -19.09 -9.51
C GLY A 153 -30.93 -19.84 -10.34
N ARG A 154 -30.71 -20.10 -11.64
CA ARG A 154 -31.80 -20.47 -12.57
C ARG A 154 -31.84 -21.91 -13.08
N THR A 155 -31.01 -22.83 -12.59
CA THR A 155 -31.00 -24.22 -13.10
C THR A 155 -31.47 -25.30 -12.12
N ALA A 156 -31.95 -24.94 -10.93
CA ALA A 156 -32.20 -25.93 -9.87
C ALA A 156 -33.66 -26.00 -9.36
N THR A 157 -34.70 -25.90 -10.19
CA THR A 157 -36.07 -26.25 -9.71
C THR A 157 -37.05 -26.61 -10.83
N THR A 158 -36.93 -27.80 -11.44
CA THR A 158 -38.10 -28.50 -12.01
C THR A 158 -37.83 -30.00 -12.12
N ALA A 159 -38.17 -30.78 -11.10
CA ALA A 159 -38.34 -32.22 -11.22
C ALA A 159 -39.58 -32.63 -10.41
N SER A 160 -40.68 -32.80 -11.14
CA SER A 160 -42.00 -33.21 -10.68
C SER A 160 -42.00 -34.65 -10.16
N SER A 161 -42.62 -34.85 -9.00
CA SER A 161 -42.83 -36.17 -8.37
C SER A 161 -44.13 -36.82 -8.87
N PRO A 162 -44.13 -38.08 -9.36
CA PRO A 162 -45.35 -38.79 -9.76
C PRO A 162 -46.04 -39.48 -8.56
N SER A 163 -47.36 -39.27 -8.45
CA SER A 163 -48.25 -39.89 -7.47
C SER A 163 -48.59 -41.34 -7.82
N VAL A 164 -48.35 -42.27 -6.90
CA VAL A 164 -48.72 -43.69 -6.99
C VAL A 164 -50.06 -43.93 -6.26
N PRO A 165 -51.08 -44.56 -6.89
CA PRO A 165 -52.34 -44.87 -6.22
C PRO A 165 -52.28 -46.20 -5.44
N LEU A 166 -53.00 -46.23 -4.30
CA LEU A 166 -53.18 -47.40 -3.44
C LEU A 166 -54.08 -48.47 -4.07
N PRO A 167 -53.78 -49.77 -3.91
CA PRO A 167 -54.73 -50.84 -4.21
C PRO A 167 -55.70 -51.06 -3.04
N THR A 168 -56.97 -51.21 -3.38
CA THR A 168 -58.03 -51.72 -2.52
C THR A 168 -58.14 -53.24 -2.69
N SER A 169 -58.24 -53.92 -1.55
CA SER A 169 -58.76 -55.28 -1.28
C SER A 169 -58.74 -56.32 -2.40
#